data_AF-A0A1J3I359-F1
#
_entry.id   AF-A0A1J3I359-F1
#
_cell.length_a   1.000
_cell.length_b   1.000
_cell.length_c   1.000
_cell.angle_alpha   90.00
_cell.angle_beta   90.00
_cell.angle_gamma   90.00
#
_symmetry.space_group_name_H-M   'P 1'
#
loop_
_entity.id
_entity.type
_entity.pdbx_description
1 polymer ?
#
loop_
_entity_poly.entity_id
_entity_poly.type
_entity_poly.pdbx_seq_one_letter_code
_entity_poly.pdbx_strand_id
1 'polypeptide(L)'
;LDVGIWIHRYIEKHSLSLNVALGTSLVDMYAKCGNISEARNVFHRMQTRNTLTYTAIIGGLALHGDASTAISYFNEMIDAGVAPDEITFLGLLSACCHAGMVQTGRDYFSQMKSRFNLNPQLKHYSVMVDLLGRAGLLEEAEKLMESMPMEADAAVWGALLFGCRMHGNVEMGEKAAKKLIELDPGDSGIYVLLDGMYGKANMWEDAKRARAMMKERGVEKTPGCSSIEVNGVVSEFIVRDKSRPGYEKIYDCLHCLGKHMGMNETASVS
;
A
#
# COMPACT_ATOMS: atom_id res chain seq x y z
N LEU A 1 7.25 13.31 12.72
CA LEU A 1 6.36 14.49 12.64
C LEU A 1 6.87 15.68 13.44
N ASP A 2 7.32 15.51 14.70
CA ASP A 2 7.74 16.62 15.58
C ASP A 2 8.79 17.55 14.99
N VAL A 3 9.84 16.99 14.38
CA VAL A 3 10.88 17.77 13.69
C VAL A 3 10.28 18.61 12.56
N GLY A 4 9.36 18.04 11.78
CA GLY A 4 8.69 18.76 10.69
C GLY A 4 7.82 19.92 11.19
N ILE A 5 7.11 19.74 12.31
CA ILE A 5 6.34 20.81 12.96
C ILE A 5 7.27 21.92 13.46
N TRP A 6 8.40 21.56 14.06
CA TRP A 6 9.38 22.54 14.54
C TRP A 6 9.95 23.37 13.38
N ILE A 7 10.32 22.72 12.27
CA ILE A 7 10.80 23.40 11.06
C ILE A 7 9.72 24.34 10.51
N HIS A 8 8.46 23.89 10.41
CA HIS A 8 7.36 24.72 9.93
C HIS A 8 7.16 25.96 10.81
N ARG A 9 7.15 25.81 12.14
CA ARG A 9 7.05 26.94 13.08
C ARG A 9 8.24 27.90 12.96
N TYR A 10 9.44 27.40 12.69
CA TYR A 10 10.61 28.24 12.45
C TYR A 10 10.43 29.10 11.19
N ILE A 11 9.95 28.50 10.10
CA ILE A 11 9.63 29.20 8.84
C ILE A 11 8.64 30.34 9.09
N GLU A 12 7.56 30.08 9.83
CA GLU A 12 6.56 31.09 10.17
C GLU A 12 7.12 32.21 11.05
N LYS A 13 7.84 31.84 12.12
CA LYS A 13 8.44 32.79 13.08
C LYS A 13 9.38 33.77 12.39
N HIS A 14 10.12 33.30 11.38
CA HIS A 14 11.06 34.11 10.63
C HIS A 14 10.47 34.71 9.34
N SER A 15 9.15 34.58 9.13
CA SER A 15 8.44 35.12 7.96
C SER A 15 9.07 34.71 6.62
N LEU A 16 9.59 33.48 6.55
CA LEU A 16 10.19 32.95 5.33
C LEU A 16 9.09 32.66 4.32
N SER A 17 9.23 33.17 3.10
CA SER A 17 8.24 32.96 2.05
C SER A 17 8.18 31.48 1.65
N LEU A 18 6.97 30.90 1.65
CA LEU A 18 6.72 29.57 1.12
C LEU A 18 6.76 29.60 -0.41
N ASN A 19 7.95 29.45 -0.97
CA ASN A 19 8.10 29.16 -2.39
C ASN A 19 7.56 27.75 -2.72
N VAL A 20 7.39 27.45 -4.01
CA VAL A 20 6.81 26.18 -4.46
C VAL A 20 7.55 24.97 -3.90
N ALA A 21 8.89 25.01 -3.86
CA ALA A 21 9.70 23.90 -3.36
C ALA A 21 9.44 23.65 -1.86
N LEU A 22 9.59 24.69 -1.03
CA LEU A 22 9.41 24.58 0.42
C LEU A 22 7.97 24.23 0.80
N GLY A 23 7.00 24.86 0.14
CA GLY A 23 5.58 24.57 0.34
C GLY A 23 5.24 23.12 -0.03
N THR A 24 5.72 22.64 -1.18
CA THR A 24 5.51 21.24 -1.61
C THR A 24 6.14 20.25 -0.62
N SER A 25 7.35 20.53 -0.11
CA SER A 25 7.99 19.68 0.91
C SER A 25 7.21 19.63 2.22
N LEU A 26 6.63 20.76 2.66
CA LEU A 26 5.79 20.79 3.86
C LEU A 26 4.48 20.02 3.65
N VAL A 27 3.82 20.19 2.50
CA VAL A 27 2.60 19.44 2.12
C VAL A 27 2.89 17.94 2.14
N ASP A 28 3.95 17.49 1.45
CA ASP A 28 4.35 16.08 1.38
C ASP A 28 4.68 15.50 2.76
N MET A 29 5.43 16.24 3.59
CA MET A 29 5.79 15.84 4.95
C MET A 29 4.55 15.66 5.83
N TYR A 30 3.64 16.64 5.88
CA TYR A 30 2.43 16.55 6.69
C TYR A 30 1.51 15.43 6.23
N ALA A 31 1.32 15.29 4.92
CA ALA A 31 0.48 14.25 4.34
C ALA A 31 1.01 12.84 4.66
N LYS A 32 2.31 12.58 4.45
CA LYS A 32 2.94 11.28 4.77
C LYS A 32 2.96 10.99 6.27
N CYS A 33 2.95 12.01 7.12
CA CYS A 33 2.85 11.85 8.57
C CYS A 33 1.40 11.67 9.08
N GLY A 34 0.40 11.61 8.19
CA GLY A 34 -1.00 11.44 8.59
C GLY A 34 -1.71 12.71 9.05
N ASN A 35 -1.03 13.87 9.05
CA ASN A 35 -1.65 15.14 9.39
C ASN A 35 -2.13 15.87 8.13
N ILE A 36 -3.16 15.30 7.49
CA ILE A 36 -3.68 15.80 6.23
C ILE A 36 -4.29 17.21 6.34
N SER A 37 -4.84 17.55 7.51
CA SER A 37 -5.39 18.87 7.79
C SER A 37 -4.33 19.96 7.67
N GLU A 38 -3.15 19.74 8.26
CA GLU A 38 -2.04 20.70 8.14
C GLU A 38 -1.46 20.72 6.72
N ALA A 39 -1.41 19.59 6.02
CA ALA A 39 -1.00 19.56 4.61
C ALA A 39 -1.90 20.48 3.76
N ARG A 40 -3.22 20.43 3.96
CA ARG A 40 -4.18 21.31 3.28
C ARG A 40 -4.01 22.78 3.68
N ASN A 41 -3.78 23.06 4.96
CA ASN A 41 -3.52 24.42 5.44
C ASN A 41 -2.29 25.04 4.76
N VAL A 42 -1.19 24.29 4.66
CA VAL A 42 0.01 24.72 3.93
C VAL A 42 -0.32 24.93 2.45
N PHE A 43 -0.98 23.97 1.81
CA PHE A 43 -1.36 24.05 0.40
C PHE A 43 -2.13 25.35 0.08
N HIS A 44 -3.15 25.69 0.88
CA HIS A 44 -3.96 26.88 0.66
C HIS A 44 -3.22 28.20 0.94
N ARG A 45 -2.18 28.18 1.80
CA ARG A 45 -1.34 29.35 2.08
C ARG A 45 -0.30 29.64 1.00
N MET A 46 0.01 28.68 0.14
CA MET A 46 0.93 28.88 -0.98
C MET A 46 0.32 29.85 -2.01
N GLN A 47 1.10 30.85 -2.41
CA GLN A 47 0.69 31.84 -3.43
C GLN A 47 0.73 31.26 -4.85
N THR A 48 1.70 30.38 -5.11
CA THR A 48 1.88 29.70 -6.39
C THR A 48 1.90 28.20 -6.15
N ARG A 49 1.20 27.45 -7.02
CA ARG A 49 1.10 25.99 -6.98
C ARG A 49 1.35 25.47 -8.38
N ASN A 50 2.07 24.37 -8.48
CA ASN A 50 2.33 23.70 -9.75
C ASN A 50 1.94 22.22 -9.66
N THR A 51 2.21 21.48 -10.72
CA THR A 51 1.98 20.03 -10.81
C THR A 51 2.50 19.28 -9.58
N LEU A 52 3.72 19.60 -9.11
CA LEU A 52 4.30 18.93 -7.94
C LEU A 52 3.50 19.18 -6.67
N THR A 53 3.03 20.40 -6.45
CA THR A 53 2.22 20.75 -5.26
C THR A 53 0.88 20.01 -5.26
N TYR A 54 0.20 19.94 -6.40
CA TYR A 54 -1.06 19.19 -6.55
C TYR A 54 -0.84 17.68 -6.41
N THR A 55 0.18 17.14 -7.07
CA THR A 55 0.54 15.72 -6.97
C THR A 55 0.86 15.32 -5.52
N ALA A 56 1.54 16.18 -4.74
CA ALA A 56 1.84 15.91 -3.34
C ALA A 56 0.57 15.80 -2.48
N ILE A 57 -0.38 16.74 -2.61
CA ILE A 57 -1.63 16.68 -1.82
C ILE A 57 -2.54 15.53 -2.27
N ILE A 58 -2.65 15.28 -3.58
CA ILE A 58 -3.44 14.16 -4.15
C ILE A 58 -2.88 12.81 -3.69
N GLY A 59 -1.56 12.61 -3.79
CA GLY A 59 -0.90 11.39 -3.33
C GLY A 59 -1.03 11.22 -1.81
N GLY A 60 -0.96 12.32 -1.06
CA GLY A 60 -1.25 12.35 0.37
C GLY A 60 -2.64 11.84 0.73
N LEU A 61 -3.67 12.37 0.05
CA LEU A 61 -5.06 11.97 0.24
C LEU A 61 -5.31 10.52 -0.16
N ALA A 62 -4.64 10.06 -1.23
CA ALA A 62 -4.70 8.67 -1.67
C ALA A 62 -4.21 7.69 -0.59
N LEU A 63 -3.12 8.01 0.13
CA LEU A 63 -2.61 7.19 1.23
C LEU A 63 -3.62 7.03 2.37
N HIS A 64 -4.49 8.02 2.57
CA HIS A 64 -5.52 8.02 3.60
C HIS A 64 -6.89 7.53 3.10
N GLY A 65 -6.97 7.10 1.83
CA GLY A 65 -8.21 6.60 1.23
C GLY A 65 -9.28 7.68 0.96
N ASP A 66 -8.94 8.96 1.05
CA ASP A 66 -9.88 10.06 0.78
C ASP A 66 -9.92 10.39 -0.71
N ALA A 67 -10.54 9.49 -1.47
CA ALA A 67 -10.70 9.63 -2.92
C ALA A 67 -11.53 10.86 -3.31
N SER A 68 -12.58 11.17 -2.55
CA SER A 68 -13.43 12.34 -2.80
C SER A 68 -12.63 13.64 -2.82
N THR A 69 -11.81 13.86 -1.79
CA THR A 69 -11.02 15.09 -1.70
C THR A 69 -9.87 15.06 -2.71
N ALA A 70 -9.25 13.90 -2.97
CA ALA A 70 -8.22 13.78 -4.00
C ALA A 70 -8.74 14.19 -5.39
N ILE A 71 -9.96 13.75 -5.75
CA ILE A 71 -10.65 14.13 -6.97
C ILE A 71 -10.96 15.63 -7.00
N SER A 72 -11.37 16.20 -5.87
CA SER A 72 -11.60 17.65 -5.77
C SER A 72 -10.33 18.46 -6.07
N TYR A 73 -9.18 18.08 -5.51
CA TYR A 73 -7.91 18.76 -5.81
C TYR A 73 -7.44 18.54 -7.25
N PHE A 74 -7.72 17.38 -7.85
CA PHE A 74 -7.48 17.19 -9.28
C PHE A 74 -8.36 18.10 -10.14
N ASN A 75 -9.64 18.26 -9.82
CA ASN A 75 -10.49 19.20 -10.55
C ASN A 75 -10.01 20.65 -10.38
N GLU A 76 -9.63 21.06 -9.16
CA GLU A 76 -9.01 22.38 -8.91
C GLU A 76 -7.74 22.58 -9.73
N MET A 77 -6.91 21.54 -9.86
CA MET A 77 -5.70 21.54 -10.69
C MET A 77 -6.02 21.82 -12.17
N ILE A 78 -7.04 21.15 -12.71
CA ILE A 78 -7.48 21.35 -14.10
C ILE A 78 -8.06 22.76 -14.29
N ASP A 79 -8.92 23.21 -13.37
CA ASP A 79 -9.56 24.53 -13.43
C ASP A 79 -8.52 25.67 -13.32
N ALA A 80 -7.43 25.44 -12.60
CA ALA A 80 -6.29 26.34 -12.50
C ALA A 80 -5.37 26.30 -13.74
N GLY A 81 -5.67 25.47 -14.75
CA GLY A 81 -4.85 25.33 -15.96
C GLY A 81 -3.52 24.60 -15.73
N VAL A 82 -3.38 23.87 -14.63
CA VAL A 82 -2.17 23.10 -14.30
C VAL A 82 -2.31 21.70 -14.89
N ALA A 83 -1.36 21.31 -15.77
CA ALA A 83 -1.40 20.02 -16.43
C ALA A 83 -1.02 18.88 -15.47
N PRO A 84 -1.82 17.80 -15.38
CA PRO A 84 -1.47 16.60 -14.62
C PRO A 84 -0.38 15.80 -15.32
N ASP A 85 0.39 15.06 -14.53
CA ASP A 85 1.41 14.12 -15.01
C ASP A 85 1.06 12.68 -14.62
N GLU A 86 1.91 11.74 -15.01
CA GLU A 86 1.77 10.33 -14.65
C GLU A 86 1.69 10.11 -13.14
N ILE A 87 2.41 10.90 -12.34
CA ILE A 87 2.40 10.75 -10.88
C ILE A 87 1.08 11.26 -10.28
N THR A 88 0.49 12.33 -10.85
CA THR A 88 -0.86 12.78 -10.49
C THR A 88 -1.88 11.66 -10.69
N PHE A 89 -1.83 10.98 -11.84
CA PHE A 89 -2.74 9.87 -12.14
C PHE A 89 -2.50 8.65 -11.26
N LEU A 90 -1.24 8.32 -10.96
CA LEU A 90 -0.93 7.27 -9.99
C LEU A 90 -1.58 7.54 -8.63
N GLY A 91 -1.53 8.79 -8.15
CA GLY A 91 -2.21 9.22 -6.92
C GLY A 91 -3.73 9.02 -7.00
N LEU A 92 -4.38 9.49 -8.07
CA LEU A 92 -5.83 9.32 -8.27
C LEU A 92 -6.26 7.86 -8.32
N LEU A 93 -5.56 7.03 -9.10
CA LEU A 93 -5.86 5.61 -9.21
C LEU A 93 -5.67 4.90 -7.87
N SER A 94 -4.65 5.27 -7.09
CA SER A 94 -4.41 4.71 -5.77
C SER A 94 -5.52 5.09 -4.79
N ALA A 95 -6.01 6.34 -4.85
CA ALA A 95 -7.16 6.77 -4.06
C ALA A 95 -8.42 5.98 -4.43
N CYS A 96 -8.67 5.79 -5.73
CA CYS A 96 -9.78 4.96 -6.22
C CYS A 96 -9.65 3.50 -5.77
N CYS A 97 -8.44 2.93 -5.80
CA CYS A 97 -8.15 1.58 -5.30
C CYS A 97 -8.54 1.43 -3.82
N HIS A 98 -8.04 2.33 -2.97
CA HIS A 98 -8.34 2.28 -1.53
C HIS A 98 -9.82 2.53 -1.21
N ALA A 99 -10.51 3.37 -1.98
CA ALA A 99 -11.93 3.63 -1.82
C ALA A 99 -12.84 2.61 -2.52
N GLY A 100 -12.30 1.66 -3.28
CA GLY A 100 -13.07 0.69 -4.06
C GLY A 100 -13.87 1.29 -5.23
N MET A 101 -13.48 2.47 -5.72
CA MET A 101 -14.18 3.20 -6.78
C MET A 101 -13.79 2.68 -8.17
N VAL A 102 -14.22 1.47 -8.51
CA VAL A 102 -13.82 0.76 -9.74
C VAL A 102 -14.09 1.58 -11.00
N GLN A 103 -15.32 2.11 -11.16
CA GLN A 103 -15.68 2.82 -12.38
C GLN A 103 -14.87 4.12 -12.55
N THR A 104 -14.72 4.89 -11.48
CA THR A 104 -13.91 6.13 -11.48
C THR A 104 -12.44 5.82 -11.78
N GLY A 105 -11.90 4.73 -11.24
CA GLY A 105 -10.55 4.25 -11.58
C GLY A 105 -10.39 3.96 -13.08
N ARG A 106 -11.36 3.26 -13.70
CA ARG A 106 -11.37 3.02 -15.15
C ARG A 106 -11.43 4.32 -15.95
N ASP A 107 -12.28 5.24 -15.54
CA ASP A 107 -12.47 6.52 -16.21
C ASP A 107 -11.17 7.34 -16.19
N TYR A 108 -10.47 7.38 -15.05
CA TYR A 108 -9.17 8.07 -14.96
C TYR A 108 -8.08 7.36 -15.74
N PHE A 109 -8.00 6.03 -15.67
CA PHE A 109 -7.03 5.24 -16.43
C PHE A 109 -7.19 5.45 -17.95
N SER A 110 -8.43 5.50 -18.44
CA SER A 110 -8.73 5.82 -19.84
C SER A 110 -8.38 7.28 -20.20
N GLN A 111 -8.70 8.23 -19.31
CA GLN A 111 -8.43 9.65 -19.52
C GLN A 111 -6.94 9.98 -19.66
N MET A 112 -6.05 9.21 -19.01
CA MET A 112 -4.60 9.36 -19.19
C MET A 112 -4.24 9.50 -20.67
N LYS A 113 -4.68 8.54 -21.49
CA LYS A 113 -4.37 8.55 -22.93
C LYS A 113 -5.30 9.46 -23.72
N SER A 114 -6.61 9.36 -23.50
CA SER A 114 -7.61 9.99 -24.36
C SER A 114 -7.71 11.51 -24.20
N ARG A 115 -7.43 12.03 -23.00
CA ARG A 115 -7.56 13.46 -22.67
C ARG A 115 -6.22 14.14 -22.43
N PHE A 116 -5.28 13.45 -21.78
CA PHE A 116 -4.01 14.05 -21.35
C PHE A 116 -2.80 13.56 -22.16
N ASN A 117 -3.00 12.63 -23.10
CA ASN A 117 -1.94 12.03 -23.92
C ASN A 117 -0.76 11.44 -23.10
N LEU A 118 -1.05 10.97 -21.90
CA LEU A 118 -0.13 10.25 -21.01
C LEU A 118 -0.25 8.75 -21.28
N ASN A 119 0.88 8.04 -21.33
CA ASN A 119 0.89 6.60 -21.48
C ASN A 119 0.95 5.94 -20.09
N PRO A 120 0.04 5.00 -19.76
CA PRO A 120 0.11 4.27 -18.51
C PRO A 120 1.45 3.53 -18.36
N GLN A 121 2.13 3.77 -17.24
CA GLN A 121 3.34 3.06 -16.83
C GLN A 121 3.01 1.86 -15.93
N LEU A 122 3.99 0.97 -15.72
CA LEU A 122 3.87 -0.26 -14.91
C LEU A 122 3.13 -0.06 -13.56
N LYS A 123 3.43 1.02 -12.84
CA LYS A 123 2.77 1.34 -11.55
C LYS A 123 1.26 1.60 -11.69
N HIS A 124 0.80 2.18 -12.79
CA HIS A 124 -0.62 2.40 -13.04
C HIS A 124 -1.34 1.07 -13.27
N TYR A 125 -0.73 0.16 -14.04
CA TYR A 125 -1.25 -1.19 -14.23
C TYR A 125 -1.31 -1.97 -12.92
N SER A 126 -0.26 -1.92 -12.09
CA SER A 126 -0.24 -2.56 -10.78
C SER A 126 -1.41 -2.10 -9.89
N VAL A 127 -1.65 -0.78 -9.82
CA VAL A 127 -2.77 -0.23 -9.02
C VAL A 127 -4.13 -0.61 -9.61
N MET A 128 -4.28 -0.64 -10.94
CA MET A 128 -5.53 -1.07 -11.56
C MET A 128 -5.81 -2.56 -11.36
N VAL A 129 -4.78 -3.41 -11.43
CA VAL A 129 -4.90 -4.84 -11.11
C VAL A 129 -5.27 -5.04 -9.64
N ASP A 130 -4.70 -4.26 -8.72
CA ASP A 130 -5.09 -4.30 -7.29
C ASP A 130 -6.56 -3.88 -7.10
N LEU A 131 -6.99 -2.78 -7.73
CA LEU A 131 -8.38 -2.30 -7.67
C LEU A 131 -9.38 -3.35 -8.19
N LEU A 132 -9.11 -3.93 -9.38
CA LEU A 132 -9.95 -4.97 -9.98
C LEU A 132 -9.93 -6.26 -9.16
N GLY A 133 -8.75 -6.67 -8.69
CA GLY A 133 -8.55 -7.86 -7.88
C GLY A 133 -9.30 -7.79 -6.55
N ARG A 134 -9.23 -6.65 -5.84
CA ARG A 134 -10.01 -6.41 -4.62
C ARG A 134 -11.51 -6.45 -4.87
N ALA A 135 -11.96 -5.92 -6.01
CA ALA A 135 -13.37 -5.92 -6.40
C ALA A 135 -13.88 -7.30 -6.89
N GLY A 136 -13.01 -8.31 -7.03
CA GLY A 136 -13.37 -9.65 -7.50
C GLY A 136 -13.49 -9.78 -9.02
N LEU A 137 -13.02 -8.78 -9.76
CA LEU A 137 -13.05 -8.74 -11.22
C LEU A 137 -11.77 -9.35 -11.79
N LEU A 138 -11.50 -10.60 -11.42
CA LEU A 138 -10.22 -11.26 -11.68
C LEU A 138 -9.94 -11.48 -13.16
N GLU A 139 -10.96 -11.85 -13.95
CA GLU A 139 -10.84 -12.03 -15.39
C GLU A 139 -10.56 -10.71 -16.11
N GLU A 140 -11.09 -9.60 -15.60
CA GLU A 140 -10.78 -8.26 -16.13
C GLU A 140 -9.35 -7.85 -15.77
N ALA A 141 -8.91 -8.15 -14.54
CA ALA A 141 -7.54 -7.91 -14.10
C ALA A 141 -6.52 -8.68 -14.98
N GLU A 142 -6.79 -9.95 -15.28
CA GLU A 142 -5.95 -10.75 -16.17
C GLU A 142 -5.90 -10.18 -17.59
N LYS A 143 -7.05 -9.83 -18.18
CA LYS A 143 -7.09 -9.18 -19.51
C LYS A 143 -6.34 -7.86 -19.54
N LEU A 144 -6.42 -7.07 -18.46
CA LEU A 144 -5.66 -5.83 -18.34
C LEU A 144 -4.16 -6.10 -18.37
N MET A 145 -3.70 -7.14 -17.66
CA MET A 145 -2.30 -7.56 -17.69
C MET A 145 -1.85 -8.02 -19.08
N GLU A 146 -2.69 -8.77 -19.80
CA GLU A 146 -2.40 -9.19 -21.18
C GLU A 146 -2.30 -8.00 -22.15
N SER A 147 -3.02 -6.91 -21.87
CA SER A 147 -2.98 -5.68 -22.68
C SER A 147 -1.77 -4.77 -22.38
N MET A 148 -0.94 -5.11 -21.39
CA MET A 148 0.21 -4.29 -21.02
C MET A 148 1.25 -4.22 -22.15
N PRO A 149 1.79 -3.03 -22.47
CA PRO A 149 2.86 -2.89 -23.45
C PRO A 149 4.24 -3.29 -22.90
N MET A 150 4.31 -3.76 -21.66
CA MET A 150 5.53 -4.18 -20.96
C MET A 150 5.26 -5.45 -20.13
N GLU A 151 6.32 -6.16 -19.74
CA GLU A 151 6.19 -7.31 -18.84
C GLU A 151 5.77 -6.89 -17.43
N ALA A 152 4.93 -7.71 -16.81
CA ALA A 152 4.47 -7.54 -15.44
C ALA A 152 5.57 -7.89 -14.42
N ASP A 153 5.76 -7.04 -13.42
CA ASP A 153 6.71 -7.24 -12.33
C ASP A 153 6.06 -7.89 -11.09
N ALA A 154 6.85 -8.03 -10.02
CA ALA A 154 6.38 -8.60 -8.76
C ALA A 154 5.21 -7.81 -8.14
N ALA A 155 5.12 -6.49 -8.36
CA ALA A 155 4.03 -5.69 -7.83
C ALA A 155 2.70 -6.00 -8.55
N VAL A 156 2.71 -6.14 -9.88
CA VAL A 156 1.52 -6.50 -10.65
C VAL A 156 1.05 -7.92 -10.34
N TRP A 157 1.96 -8.90 -10.36
CA TRP A 157 1.61 -10.29 -10.03
C TRP A 157 1.19 -10.45 -8.56
N GLY A 158 1.81 -9.72 -7.65
CA GLY A 158 1.44 -9.68 -6.24
C GLY A 158 0.02 -9.16 -6.02
N ALA A 159 -0.37 -8.09 -6.73
CA ALA A 159 -1.73 -7.56 -6.70
C ALA A 159 -2.76 -8.59 -7.21
N LEU A 160 -2.46 -9.30 -8.31
CA LEU A 160 -3.33 -10.35 -8.83
C LEU A 160 -3.47 -11.52 -7.84
N LEU A 161 -2.35 -12.02 -7.29
CA LEU A 161 -2.34 -13.09 -6.31
C LEU A 161 -3.16 -12.71 -5.07
N PHE A 162 -3.02 -11.46 -4.60
CA PHE A 162 -3.79 -10.95 -3.48
C PHE A 162 -5.30 -10.99 -3.76
N GLY A 163 -5.74 -10.50 -4.93
CA GLY A 163 -7.14 -10.59 -5.36
C GLY A 163 -7.64 -12.03 -5.44
N CYS A 164 -6.86 -12.92 -6.04
CA CYS A 164 -7.19 -14.35 -6.14
C CYS A 164 -7.38 -15.00 -4.76
N ARG A 165 -6.50 -14.67 -3.80
CA ARG A 165 -6.62 -15.14 -2.41
C ARG A 165 -7.88 -14.61 -1.73
N MET A 166 -8.21 -13.34 -1.95
CA MET A 166 -9.40 -12.73 -1.35
C MET A 166 -10.69 -13.41 -1.82
N HIS A 167 -10.76 -13.76 -3.10
CA HIS A 167 -11.96 -14.32 -3.73
C HIS A 167 -11.92 -15.84 -3.91
N GLY A 168 -10.87 -16.50 -3.42
CA GLY A 168 -10.74 -17.96 -3.47
C GLY A 168 -10.50 -18.55 -4.86
N ASN A 169 -10.03 -17.75 -5.83
CA ASN A 169 -9.69 -18.25 -7.17
C ASN A 169 -8.32 -18.92 -7.12
N VAL A 170 -8.30 -20.22 -6.83
CA VAL A 170 -7.06 -21.00 -6.65
C VAL A 170 -6.27 -21.12 -7.96
N GLU A 171 -6.95 -21.35 -9.08
CA GLU A 171 -6.31 -21.56 -10.38
C GLU A 171 -5.50 -20.35 -10.83
N MET A 172 -6.12 -19.16 -10.83
CA MET A 172 -5.43 -17.93 -11.20
C MET A 172 -4.39 -17.52 -10.15
N GLY A 173 -4.66 -17.78 -8.86
CA GLY A 173 -3.70 -17.57 -7.79
C GLY A 173 -2.43 -18.41 -7.94
N GLU A 174 -2.55 -19.69 -8.30
CA GLU A 174 -1.41 -20.55 -8.56
C GLU A 174 -0.58 -20.05 -9.75
N LYS A 175 -1.23 -19.62 -10.84
CA LYS A 175 -0.55 -19.02 -12.00
C LYS A 175 0.25 -17.77 -11.60
N ALA A 176 -0.36 -16.86 -10.83
CA ALA A 176 0.30 -15.66 -10.34
C ALA A 176 1.47 -15.98 -9.39
N ALA A 177 1.29 -16.93 -8.47
CA ALA A 177 2.33 -17.35 -7.54
C ALA A 177 3.53 -17.99 -8.25
N LYS A 178 3.32 -18.82 -9.28
CA LYS A 178 4.41 -19.38 -10.09
C LYS A 178 5.24 -18.28 -10.75
N LYS A 179 4.58 -17.25 -11.30
CA LYS A 179 5.26 -16.09 -11.89
C LYS A 179 6.07 -15.30 -10.86
N LEU A 180 5.53 -15.11 -9.65
CA LEU A 180 6.27 -14.48 -8.56
C LEU A 180 7.49 -15.31 -8.11
N ILE A 181 7.35 -16.63 -8.03
CA ILE A 181 8.46 -17.54 -7.67
C ILE A 181 9.56 -17.54 -8.74
N GLU A 182 9.21 -17.36 -10.02
CA GLU A 182 10.19 -17.16 -11.10
C GLU A 182 10.96 -15.83 -10.94
N LEU A 183 10.29 -14.77 -10.49
CA LEU A 183 10.87 -13.43 -10.30
C LEU A 183 11.73 -13.32 -9.04
N ASP A 184 11.24 -13.84 -7.90
CA ASP A 184 11.94 -13.87 -6.63
C ASP A 184 11.69 -15.20 -5.91
N PRO A 185 12.55 -16.21 -6.16
CA PRO A 185 12.49 -17.50 -5.47
C PRO A 185 12.60 -17.42 -3.95
N GLY A 186 13.20 -16.35 -3.41
CA GLY A 186 13.54 -16.18 -2.00
C GLY A 186 12.44 -15.54 -1.16
N ASP A 187 11.39 -15.00 -1.78
CA ASP A 187 10.27 -14.42 -1.04
C ASP A 187 9.40 -15.51 -0.40
N SER A 188 9.57 -15.66 0.91
CA SER A 188 8.82 -16.61 1.74
C SER A 188 7.31 -16.35 1.72
N GLY A 189 6.90 -15.09 1.48
CA GLY A 189 5.51 -14.67 1.45
C GLY A 189 4.71 -15.36 0.35
N ILE A 190 5.31 -15.60 -0.82
CA ILE A 190 4.61 -16.22 -1.96
C ILE A 190 4.19 -17.65 -1.62
N TYR A 191 5.10 -18.45 -1.07
CA TYR A 191 4.84 -19.83 -0.69
C TYR A 191 3.80 -19.92 0.44
N VAL A 192 3.88 -19.02 1.42
CA VAL A 192 2.93 -18.96 2.55
C VAL A 192 1.53 -18.58 2.07
N LEU A 193 1.40 -17.64 1.12
CA LEU A 193 0.11 -17.28 0.54
C LEU A 193 -0.49 -18.45 -0.24
N LEU A 194 0.33 -19.13 -1.06
CA LEU A 194 -0.09 -20.27 -1.85
C LEU A 194 -0.54 -21.44 -0.96
N ASP A 195 0.22 -21.76 0.08
CA ASP A 195 -0.12 -22.75 1.11
C ASP A 195 -1.48 -22.45 1.77
N GLY A 196 -1.69 -21.20 2.16
CA GLY A 196 -2.94 -20.75 2.77
C GLY A 196 -4.14 -20.82 1.80
N MET A 197 -3.94 -20.53 0.51
CA MET A 197 -4.99 -20.67 -0.51
C MET A 197 -5.40 -22.13 -0.69
N TYR A 198 -4.42 -23.03 -0.85
CA TYR A 198 -4.69 -24.47 -0.96
C TYR A 198 -5.37 -25.05 0.28
N GLY A 199 -4.93 -24.66 1.48
CA GLY A 199 -5.55 -25.09 2.72
C GLY A 199 -7.02 -24.70 2.80
N LYS A 200 -7.37 -23.47 2.43
CA LYS A 200 -8.79 -23.02 2.38
C LYS A 200 -9.62 -23.77 1.35
N ALA A 201 -9.00 -24.24 0.26
CA ALA A 201 -9.64 -25.03 -0.77
C ALA A 201 -9.62 -26.56 -0.50
N ASN A 202 -9.14 -27.00 0.67
CA ASN A 202 -8.95 -28.41 1.03
C ASN A 202 -7.98 -29.18 0.11
N MET A 203 -7.09 -28.48 -0.59
CA MET A 203 -6.06 -29.06 -1.47
C MET A 203 -4.79 -29.37 -0.67
N TRP A 204 -4.89 -30.28 0.29
CA TRP A 204 -3.83 -30.52 1.28
C TRP A 204 -2.51 -31.03 0.68
N GLU A 205 -2.56 -31.77 -0.44
CA GLU A 205 -1.37 -32.23 -1.15
C GLU A 205 -0.63 -31.09 -1.86
N ASP A 206 -1.36 -30.14 -2.45
CA ASP A 206 -0.79 -28.93 -3.04
C ASP A 206 -0.17 -28.03 -1.97
N ALA A 207 -0.84 -27.86 -0.84
CA ALA A 207 -0.31 -27.15 0.32
C ALA A 207 1.02 -27.77 0.80
N LYS A 208 1.08 -29.11 0.87
CA LYS A 208 2.31 -29.84 1.21
C LYS A 208 3.41 -29.64 0.17
N ARG A 209 3.08 -29.63 -1.13
CA ARG A 209 4.03 -29.34 -2.21
C ARG A 209 4.61 -27.93 -2.11
N ALA A 210 3.79 -26.92 -1.84
CA ALA A 210 4.25 -25.54 -1.67
C ALA A 210 5.26 -25.42 -0.52
N ARG A 211 4.97 -26.03 0.63
CA ARG A 211 5.90 -26.07 1.78
C ARG A 211 7.18 -26.86 1.50
N ALA A 212 7.09 -27.96 0.76
CA ALA A 212 8.25 -28.75 0.37
C ALA A 212 9.18 -27.95 -0.57
N MET A 213 8.62 -27.27 -1.57
CA MET A 213 9.36 -26.42 -2.50
C MET A 213 10.08 -25.28 -1.77
N MET A 214 9.39 -24.64 -0.82
CA MET A 214 9.97 -23.61 0.04
C MET A 214 11.19 -24.13 0.81
N LYS A 215 11.08 -25.32 1.43
CA LYS A 215 12.17 -25.96 2.17
C LYS A 215 13.34 -26.37 1.28
N GLU A 216 13.06 -26.94 0.11
CA GLU A 216 14.08 -27.36 -0.86
C GLU A 216 14.94 -26.18 -1.32
N ARG A 217 14.31 -25.01 -1.47
CA ARG A 217 14.99 -23.77 -1.84
C ARG A 217 15.66 -23.05 -0.67
N GLY A 218 15.62 -23.63 0.53
CA GLY A 218 16.21 -23.03 1.74
C GLY A 218 15.51 -21.75 2.19
N VAL A 219 14.26 -21.52 1.76
CA VAL A 219 13.50 -20.33 2.13
C VAL A 219 12.82 -20.62 3.47
N GLU A 220 13.12 -19.79 4.47
CA GLU A 220 12.46 -19.86 5.76
C GLU A 220 11.31 -18.87 5.83
N LYS A 221 10.25 -19.24 6.55
CA LYS A 221 9.13 -18.34 6.78
C LYS A 221 9.62 -17.17 7.62
N THR A 222 9.53 -15.96 7.08
CA THR A 222 9.80 -14.75 7.87
C THR A 222 8.80 -14.66 9.02
N PRO A 223 9.24 -14.72 10.29
CA PRO A 223 8.33 -14.59 11.42
C PRO A 223 7.77 -13.17 11.45
N GLY A 224 6.52 -13.02 11.88
CA GLY A 224 5.95 -11.69 12.09
C GLY A 224 6.73 -10.94 13.15
N CYS A 225 7.03 -9.67 12.91
CA CYS A 225 7.64 -8.80 13.91
C CYS A 225 6.90 -7.46 14.00
N SER A 226 6.98 -6.84 15.18
CA SER A 226 6.58 -5.45 15.42
C SER A 226 7.72 -4.75 16.14
N SER A 227 7.91 -3.45 15.96
CA SER A 227 8.95 -2.71 16.66
C SER A 227 8.42 -1.41 17.23
N ILE A 228 9.01 -0.97 18.34
CA ILE A 228 8.78 0.35 18.93
C ILE A 228 10.11 1.05 19.13
N GLU A 229 10.13 2.37 19.03
CA GLU A 229 11.30 3.18 19.38
C GLU A 229 10.98 3.95 20.67
N VAL A 230 11.79 3.73 21.70
CA VAL A 230 11.67 4.45 22.98
C VAL A 230 13.01 5.10 23.27
N ASN A 231 13.03 6.44 23.35
CA ASN A 231 14.24 7.23 23.61
C ASN A 231 15.40 6.93 22.64
N GLY A 232 15.11 6.76 21.35
CA GLY A 232 16.14 6.45 20.34
C GLY A 232 16.56 4.97 20.29
N VAL A 233 15.98 4.12 21.13
CA VAL A 233 16.27 2.67 21.14
C VAL A 233 15.12 1.92 20.49
N VAL A 234 15.41 1.27 19.36
CA VAL A 234 14.46 0.39 18.68
C VAL A 234 14.41 -0.97 19.39
N SER A 235 13.23 -1.31 19.89
CA SER A 235 12.90 -2.61 20.47
C SER A 235 11.99 -3.37 19.50
N GLU A 236 12.53 -4.42 18.88
CA GLU A 236 11.74 -5.34 18.04
C GLU A 236 10.97 -6.38 18.89
N PHE A 237 9.94 -7.01 18.38
CA PHE A 237 9.19 -8.08 19.04
C PHE A 237 8.83 -9.08 17.96
N ILE A 238 9.45 -10.25 18.01
CA ILE A 238 9.25 -11.29 17.02
C ILE A 238 8.25 -12.30 17.59
N VAL A 239 7.30 -12.73 16.75
CA VAL A 239 6.29 -13.73 17.12
C VAL A 239 7.00 -14.98 17.66
N ARG A 240 6.62 -15.39 18.87
CA ARG A 240 7.18 -16.55 19.60
C ARG A 240 8.64 -16.42 20.03
N ASP A 241 9.25 -15.24 19.93
CA ASP A 241 10.57 -14.99 20.51
C ASP A 241 10.49 -14.95 22.05
N LYS A 242 11.22 -15.88 22.68
CA LYS A 242 11.38 -15.99 24.14
C LYS A 242 12.81 -15.70 24.59
N SER A 243 13.69 -15.31 23.67
CA SER A 243 15.10 -15.06 23.98
C SER A 243 15.33 -13.75 24.73
N ARG A 244 14.30 -12.89 24.81
CA ARG A 244 14.39 -11.55 25.39
C ARG A 244 14.34 -11.54 26.91
N PRO A 245 15.24 -10.80 27.58
CA PRO A 245 15.13 -10.54 29.01
C PRO A 245 13.78 -9.85 29.33
N GLY A 246 13.02 -10.44 30.25
CA GLY A 246 11.72 -9.89 30.67
C GLY A 246 10.53 -10.28 29.78
N TYR A 247 10.68 -11.22 28.84
CA TYR A 247 9.56 -11.69 28.01
C TYR A 247 8.38 -12.19 28.86
N GLU A 248 8.64 -12.86 29.98
CA GLU A 248 7.59 -13.34 30.92
C GLU A 248 6.67 -12.20 31.37
N LYS A 249 7.23 -11.05 31.76
CA LYS A 249 6.44 -9.88 32.18
C LYS A 249 5.58 -9.31 31.05
N ILE A 250 6.06 -9.40 29.82
CA ILE A 250 5.32 -8.95 28.63
C ILE A 250 4.13 -9.89 28.39
N TYR A 251 4.35 -11.21 28.44
CA TYR A 251 3.27 -12.19 28.29
C TYR A 251 2.26 -12.11 29.46
N ASP A 252 2.71 -11.89 30.69
CA ASP A 252 1.82 -11.67 31.85
C ASP A 252 0.96 -10.41 31.67
N CYS A 253 1.56 -9.32 31.16
CA CYS A 253 0.85 -8.08 30.86
C CYS A 253 -0.19 -8.30 29.74
N LEU A 254 0.21 -8.96 28.65
CA LEU A 254 -0.69 -9.33 27.55
C LEU A 254 -1.85 -10.20 28.03
N HIS A 255 -1.61 -11.16 28.92
CA HIS A 255 -2.65 -11.99 29.54
C HIS A 255 -3.63 -11.16 30.38
N CYS A 256 -3.11 -10.26 31.21
CA CYS A 256 -3.94 -9.35 32.01
C CYS A 256 -4.82 -8.45 31.12
N LEU A 257 -4.25 -7.91 30.03
CA LEU A 257 -4.96 -7.10 29.05
C LEU A 257 -6.01 -7.92 28.29
N GLY A 258 -5.68 -9.13 27.85
CA GLY A 258 -6.60 -10.04 27.17
C GLY A 258 -7.84 -10.36 28.01
N LYS A 259 -7.63 -10.60 29.31
CA LYS A 259 -8.73 -10.76 30.28
C LYS A 259 -9.61 -9.51 30.41
N HIS A 260 -9.02 -8.31 30.42
CA HIS A 260 -9.79 -7.05 30.49
C HIS A 260 -10.56 -6.76 29.20
N MET A 261 -10.07 -7.19 28.04
CA MET A 261 -10.70 -6.98 26.74
C MET A 261 -11.69 -8.10 26.34
N GLY A 262 -11.91 -9.12 27.19
CA GLY A 262 -12.86 -10.21 26.92
C GLY A 262 -12.44 -11.17 25.80
N MET A 263 -11.15 -11.22 25.44
CA MET A 263 -10.64 -12.15 24.44
C MET A 263 -10.39 -13.52 25.09
N ASN A 264 -11.29 -14.49 24.86
CA ASN A 264 -11.06 -15.88 25.25
C ASN A 264 -10.01 -16.52 24.33
N GLU A 265 -8.95 -17.07 24.94
CA GLU A 265 -7.92 -17.86 24.28
C GLU A 265 -8.54 -19.06 23.54
N THR A 266 -8.72 -18.93 22.23
CA THR A 266 -8.86 -20.09 21.33
C THR A 266 -7.67 -20.09 20.38
N ALA A 267 -6.55 -20.61 20.89
CA ALA A 267 -5.61 -21.45 20.15
C ALA A 267 -4.37 -21.69 21.03
N SER A 268 -4.51 -22.55 22.04
CA SER A 268 -3.40 -23.34 22.52
C SER A 268 -3.46 -24.73 21.86
N VAL A 269 -2.27 -25.28 21.58
CA VAL A 269 -1.99 -26.70 21.26
C VAL A 269 -2.17 -27.16 19.81
N SER A 270 -1.17 -26.93 18.96
CA SER A 270 -0.28 -27.93 18.31
C SER A 270 0.55 -27.29 17.19
#